data_AF-A0A8I2YEB1-F1
#
_entry.id   AF-A0A8I2YEB1-F1
#
_cell.length_a   1.000
_cell.length_b   1.000
_cell.length_c   1.000
_cell.angle_alpha   90.00
_cell.angle_beta   90.00
_cell.angle_gamma   90.00
#
_symmetry.space_group_name_H-M   'P 1'
#
loop_
_entity.id
_entity.type
_entity.pdbx_description
1 polymer ?
#
loop_
_entity_poly.entity_id
_entity_poly.type
_entity_poly.pdbx_seq_one_letter_code
_entity_poly.pdbx_strand_id
1 'polypeptide(L)'
;MEVGRKERDQSRRVDAFAINNRAEHGHVTLMTRITGQIWVLVWLSKITCIAQSCTLNSERAERCIKSYNRVWSENGAVASVSLKKEKKQDPRHLLAGPPNWDTDIVLPWSDTTWTLTSQIRVSIRLAETRLSDLICQNDCQALEFKGYGKNFITSHQFSPDAFVQMAFQAAYFGLYGTSRQLEMLTKLITNLERTECTYEPAMTKAFLHGRTEAIRTVQPESVEFTKTFFSEPSNEEKIIALRRACERRVALTKQCSQGLGQDRHIYALYCLYQRQLSGNLKPLPDDPVPNAGTTAQAALPSIFADPGWNLLTTSILSTALRLFGFGPVAADGYGIGYIIKENGISIVASSRHLQTRRYLDTLQSYLLDVQRILVQLYLSANERPAPFLDHSGILRDSKTGRPINGSGSDDGASDGYEDTMSQSFFLMSNPNPII
;
A
#
# COMPACT_ATOMS: atom_id res chain seq x y z
N MET A 1 -41.44 4.18 -47.07
CA MET A 1 -42.66 4.43 -46.30
C MET A 1 -42.48 3.81 -44.92
N GLU A 2 -42.48 4.67 -43.90
CA GLU A 2 -43.12 4.52 -42.57
C GLU A 2 -43.93 3.22 -42.32
N VAL A 3 -44.12 2.67 -41.11
CA VAL A 3 -43.87 3.07 -39.71
C VAL A 3 -44.25 1.87 -38.79
N GLY A 4 -43.66 1.81 -37.58
CA GLY A 4 -44.29 1.27 -36.35
C GLY A 4 -43.31 0.58 -35.40
N ARG A 5 -42.76 1.20 -34.32
CA ARG A 5 -43.34 1.45 -32.96
C ARG A 5 -44.14 0.25 -32.42
N LYS A 6 -44.04 -0.24 -31.18
CA LYS A 6 -43.37 0.01 -29.88
C LYS A 6 -43.51 -1.35 -29.13
N GLU A 7 -42.68 -1.74 -28.17
CA GLU A 7 -43.01 -1.62 -26.74
C GLU A 7 -41.86 -2.12 -25.83
N ARG A 8 -41.91 -1.62 -24.60
CA ARG A 8 -40.94 -1.73 -23.51
C ARG A 8 -41.32 -2.85 -22.54
N ASP A 9 -40.33 -3.19 -21.72
CA ASP A 9 -40.42 -3.83 -20.39
C ASP A 9 -40.69 -5.35 -20.32
N GLN A 10 -39.67 -6.09 -19.86
CA GLN A 10 -39.84 -7.11 -18.82
C GLN A 10 -38.51 -7.46 -18.13
N SER A 11 -38.39 -6.99 -16.89
CA SER A 11 -38.00 -7.73 -15.69
C SER A 11 -36.77 -8.65 -15.73
N ARG A 12 -35.77 -8.24 -14.94
CA ARG A 12 -34.72 -9.07 -14.33
C ARG A 12 -35.28 -10.38 -13.75
N ARG A 13 -34.79 -11.52 -14.24
CA ARG A 13 -34.62 -12.76 -13.46
C ARG A 13 -33.26 -13.35 -13.80
N VAL A 14 -32.36 -13.35 -12.82
CA VAL A 14 -31.13 -14.14 -12.86
C VAL A 14 -31.50 -15.44 -12.18
N ASP A 15 -31.85 -16.46 -12.97
CA ASP A 15 -32.08 -17.80 -12.45
C ASP A 15 -30.74 -18.38 -11.99
N ALA A 16 -30.62 -18.56 -10.67
CA ALA A 16 -29.53 -19.29 -10.06
C ALA A 16 -29.72 -20.78 -10.35
N PHE A 17 -28.87 -21.35 -11.21
CA PHE A 17 -28.79 -22.80 -11.38
C PHE A 17 -28.14 -23.43 -10.14
N ALA A 18 -28.96 -24.06 -9.31
CA ALA A 18 -28.51 -24.94 -8.24
C ALA A 18 -28.14 -26.31 -8.82
N ILE A 19 -26.86 -26.66 -8.83
CA ILE A 19 -26.43 -28.04 -9.10
C ILE A 19 -26.63 -28.85 -7.81
N ASN A 20 -27.66 -29.70 -7.86
CA ASN A 20 -28.02 -30.65 -6.81
C ASN A 20 -27.15 -31.90 -6.97
N ASN A 21 -26.11 -32.07 -6.15
CA ASN A 21 -25.36 -33.32 -6.08
C ASN A 21 -25.81 -34.10 -4.83
N ARG A 22 -26.77 -35.03 -5.04
CA ARG A 22 -26.93 -36.20 -4.19
C ARG A 22 -25.77 -37.15 -4.48
N ALA A 23 -24.93 -37.42 -3.49
CA ALA A 23 -23.97 -38.52 -3.55
C ALA A 23 -24.50 -39.66 -2.66
N GLU A 24 -25.03 -40.69 -3.32
CA GLU A 24 -25.21 -42.02 -2.75
C GLU A 24 -23.84 -42.68 -2.52
N HIS A 25 -23.85 -43.70 -1.67
CA HIS A 25 -22.69 -44.41 -1.17
C HIS A 25 -21.84 -45.01 -2.31
N GLY A 26 -20.55 -44.70 -2.32
CA GLY A 26 -19.61 -45.32 -3.24
C GLY A 26 -18.17 -45.01 -2.86
N HIS A 27 -17.45 -46.03 -2.40
CA HIS A 27 -16.00 -46.01 -2.25
C HIS A 27 -15.32 -45.48 -3.53
N VAL A 28 -14.59 -44.37 -3.43
CA VAL A 28 -13.62 -43.96 -4.45
C VAL A 28 -12.26 -43.86 -3.77
N THR A 29 -11.49 -44.95 -3.91
CA THR A 29 -10.06 -44.96 -3.70
C THR A 29 -9.42 -44.12 -4.80
N LEU A 30 -9.15 -42.85 -4.53
CA LEU A 30 -8.32 -42.00 -5.40
C LEU A 30 -6.89 -41.99 -4.87
N MET A 31 -6.09 -42.98 -5.29
CA MET A 31 -4.63 -42.88 -5.24
C MET A 31 -4.20 -41.83 -6.26
N THR A 32 -4.01 -40.58 -5.82
CA THR A 32 -3.24 -39.59 -6.56
C THR A 32 -2.05 -39.20 -5.71
N ARG A 33 -0.88 -39.70 -6.12
CA ARG A 33 0.43 -39.39 -5.57
C ARG A 33 0.76 -37.93 -5.91
N ILE A 34 0.18 -36.99 -5.16
CA ILE A 34 0.52 -35.57 -5.22
C ILE A 34 1.62 -35.34 -4.20
N THR A 35 2.86 -35.29 -4.69
CA THR A 35 4.02 -34.82 -3.96
C THR A 35 3.80 -33.38 -3.53
N GLY A 36 3.67 -33.19 -2.21
CA GLY A 36 4.14 -32.02 -1.47
C GLY A 36 3.51 -30.67 -1.81
N GLN A 37 2.54 -30.24 -0.99
CA GLN A 37 2.56 -28.93 -0.33
C GLN A 37 1.38 -28.85 0.66
N ILE A 38 1.70 -28.77 1.95
CA ILE A 38 0.75 -28.66 3.06
C ILE A 38 0.28 -27.21 3.15
N TRP A 39 -0.94 -26.93 2.70
CA TRP A 39 -1.51 -25.58 2.61
C TRP A 39 -2.42 -25.17 3.80
N VAL A 40 -2.51 -25.99 4.86
CA VAL A 40 -3.53 -25.78 5.90
C VAL A 40 -3.01 -25.07 7.16
N LEU A 41 -1.69 -25.01 7.42
CA LEU A 41 -1.13 -24.44 8.66
C LEU A 41 -0.54 -23.02 8.54
N VAL A 42 -0.50 -22.44 7.33
CA VAL A 42 -0.07 -21.04 7.10
C VAL A 42 -1.12 -20.03 7.59
N TRP A 43 -2.26 -20.51 8.10
CA TRP A 43 -3.43 -19.70 8.41
C TRP A 43 -3.34 -18.93 9.73
N LEU A 44 -2.53 -19.37 10.71
CA LEU A 44 -2.42 -18.74 12.04
C LEU A 44 -1.26 -17.76 12.19
N SER A 45 -0.16 -17.87 11.44
CA SER A 45 1.07 -17.08 11.70
C SER A 45 1.00 -15.61 11.26
N LYS A 46 0.14 -15.27 10.29
CA LYS A 46 -0.01 -13.85 9.88
C LYS A 46 -0.76 -13.02 10.93
N ILE A 47 -1.54 -13.65 11.81
CA ILE A 47 -2.38 -12.97 12.80
C ILE A 47 -1.57 -12.59 14.04
N THR A 48 -0.66 -13.46 14.50
CA THR A 48 0.11 -13.23 15.74
C THR A 48 1.18 -12.15 15.60
N CYS A 49 1.86 -12.07 14.46
CA CYS A 49 2.94 -11.10 14.25
C CYS A 49 2.42 -9.64 14.14
N ILE A 50 1.21 -9.43 13.61
CA ILE A 50 0.54 -8.11 13.59
C ILE A 50 -0.03 -7.78 14.98
N ALA A 51 -0.47 -8.80 15.73
CA ALA A 51 -1.04 -8.61 17.07
C ALA A 51 0.01 -8.28 18.16
N GLN A 52 1.28 -8.66 17.98
CA GLN A 52 2.35 -8.44 18.96
C GLN A 52 2.92 -7.01 18.93
N SER A 53 3.03 -6.37 17.76
CA SER A 53 3.64 -5.03 17.65
C SER A 53 2.74 -3.86 18.08
N CYS A 54 1.45 -4.12 18.34
CA CYS A 54 0.49 -3.11 18.84
C CYS A 54 0.32 -3.13 20.37
N THR A 55 1.28 -3.69 21.13
CA THR A 55 1.21 -3.83 22.60
C THR A 55 1.72 -2.59 23.35
N LEU A 56 1.22 -1.40 23.00
CA LEU A 56 1.35 -0.21 23.84
C LEU A 56 -0.03 0.43 24.02
N ASN A 57 -0.57 0.27 25.23
CA ASN A 57 -1.77 0.90 25.79
C ASN A 57 -3.14 0.51 25.22
N SER A 58 -3.80 -0.44 25.89
CA SER A 58 -5.11 -0.25 26.57
C SER A 58 -5.80 -1.59 26.78
N GLU A 59 -6.35 -1.76 27.97
CA GLU A 59 -7.17 -2.89 28.37
C GLU A 59 -8.45 -2.95 27.51
N ARG A 60 -8.79 -4.17 27.05
CA ARG A 60 -10.14 -4.56 26.62
C ARG A 60 -10.68 -4.03 25.27
N ALA A 61 -9.87 -4.03 24.22
CA ALA A 61 -10.39 -4.05 22.85
C ALA A 61 -10.54 -5.50 22.35
N GLU A 62 -11.77 -5.94 22.04
CA GLU A 62 -12.02 -7.16 21.29
C GLU A 62 -11.37 -7.05 19.90
N ARG A 63 -10.31 -7.84 19.66
CA ARG A 63 -9.51 -7.74 18.43
C ARG A 63 -10.15 -8.55 17.30
N CYS A 64 -10.92 -7.90 16.44
CA CYS A 64 -11.38 -8.48 15.18
C CYS A 64 -10.34 -8.28 14.06
N ILE A 65 -9.42 -9.23 13.87
CA ILE A 65 -8.47 -9.23 12.75
C ILE A 65 -9.01 -10.13 11.63
N LYS A 66 -9.03 -9.63 10.38
CA LYS A 66 -9.40 -10.42 9.20
C LYS A 66 -8.16 -10.81 8.40
N SER A 67 -7.94 -12.11 8.24
CA SER A 67 -6.89 -12.66 7.38
C SER A 67 -7.46 -13.17 6.07
N TYR A 68 -6.77 -12.89 4.96
CA TYR A 68 -7.24 -13.23 3.61
C TYR A 68 -6.18 -13.99 2.82
N ASN A 69 -6.64 -14.92 1.99
CA ASN A 69 -5.81 -15.57 0.99
C ASN A 69 -5.80 -14.73 -0.30
N ARG A 70 -4.62 -14.26 -0.70
CA ARG A 70 -4.41 -13.35 -1.84
C ARG A 70 -4.71 -14.01 -3.19
N VAL A 71 -4.67 -15.34 -3.27
CA VAL A 71 -4.96 -16.09 -4.51
C VAL A 71 -6.37 -15.82 -5.01
N TRP A 72 -7.34 -15.74 -4.09
CA TRP A 72 -8.77 -15.65 -4.39
C TRP A 72 -9.33 -14.22 -4.36
N SER A 73 -8.58 -13.25 -3.84
CA SER A 73 -9.09 -11.90 -3.64
C SER A 73 -8.01 -10.82 -3.74
N GLU A 74 -8.37 -9.71 -4.39
CA GLU A 74 -7.50 -8.54 -4.52
C GLU A 74 -7.68 -7.58 -3.35
N ASN A 75 -6.62 -6.86 -3.01
CA ASN A 75 -6.58 -5.88 -1.92
C ASN A 75 -7.78 -4.91 -1.93
N GLY A 76 -8.20 -4.44 -3.12
CA GLY A 76 -9.34 -3.54 -3.25
C GLY A 76 -10.70 -4.19 -2.98
N ALA A 77 -10.88 -5.47 -3.30
CA ALA A 77 -12.11 -6.20 -3.01
C ALA A 77 -12.22 -6.48 -1.51
N VAL A 78 -11.12 -6.90 -0.89
CA VAL A 78 -11.01 -7.15 0.55
C VAL A 78 -11.33 -5.89 1.36
N ALA A 79 -10.71 -4.75 1.03
CA ALA A 79 -10.95 -3.48 1.71
C ALA A 79 -12.42 -3.04 1.60
N SER A 80 -13.02 -3.19 0.42
CA SER A 80 -14.41 -2.81 0.17
C SER A 80 -15.41 -3.67 0.94
N VAL A 81 -15.17 -4.99 1.03
CA VAL A 81 -16.02 -5.92 1.80
C VAL A 81 -15.90 -5.65 3.31
N SER A 82 -14.69 -5.39 3.80
CA SER A 82 -14.46 -5.07 5.20
C SER A 82 -15.17 -3.79 5.64
N LEU A 83 -15.03 -2.70 4.88
CA LEU A 83 -15.69 -1.42 5.16
C LEU A 83 -17.22 -1.53 5.09
N LYS A 84 -17.76 -2.33 4.15
CA LYS A 84 -19.22 -2.57 4.05
C LYS A 84 -19.75 -3.36 5.24
N LYS A 85 -18.98 -4.31 5.79
CA LYS A 85 -19.38 -5.07 6.99
C LYS A 85 -19.35 -4.20 8.25
N GLU A 86 -18.33 -3.36 8.42
CA GLU A 86 -18.27 -2.43 9.56
C GLU A 86 -19.41 -1.42 9.55
N LYS A 87 -19.75 -0.82 8.38
CA LYS A 87 -20.91 0.09 8.28
C LYS A 87 -22.25 -0.58 8.57
N LYS A 88 -22.38 -1.89 8.35
CA LYS A 88 -23.59 -2.67 8.67
C LYS A 88 -23.64 -3.12 10.14
N GLN A 89 -22.54 -3.03 10.87
CA GLN A 89 -22.44 -3.37 12.30
C GLN A 89 -22.64 -2.14 13.20
N ASP A 90 -23.18 -1.02 12.70
CA ASP A 90 -23.60 0.11 13.56
C ASP A 90 -24.60 -0.42 14.61
N PRO A 91 -24.30 -0.29 15.91
CA PRO A 91 -25.12 -0.84 16.99
C PRO A 91 -26.57 -0.33 16.96
N ARG A 92 -26.84 0.82 16.34
CA ARG A 92 -28.21 1.34 16.16
C ARG A 92 -29.09 0.49 15.26
N HIS A 93 -28.50 -0.29 14.35
CA HIS A 93 -29.22 -1.24 13.48
C HIS A 93 -29.34 -2.65 14.09
N LEU A 94 -28.62 -2.95 15.17
CA LEU A 94 -28.61 -4.25 15.84
C LEU A 94 -29.52 -4.30 17.08
N LEU A 95 -29.97 -3.15 17.60
CA LEU A 95 -30.90 -3.06 18.73
C LEU A 95 -32.38 -3.18 18.34
N ALA A 96 -32.70 -3.15 17.04
CA ALA A 96 -33.99 -3.59 16.55
C ALA A 96 -33.97 -5.12 16.51
N GLY A 97 -34.48 -5.75 17.57
CA GLY A 97 -34.62 -7.20 17.64
C GLY A 97 -35.29 -7.73 16.37
N PRO A 98 -34.85 -8.88 15.84
CA PRO A 98 -35.34 -9.38 14.57
C PRO A 98 -36.86 -9.62 14.65
N PRO A 99 -37.62 -9.39 13.55
CA PRO A 99 -39.02 -9.80 13.49
C PRO A 99 -39.08 -11.30 13.73
N ASN A 100 -40.00 -11.70 14.60
CA ASN A 100 -40.27 -13.06 15.11
C ASN A 100 -40.01 -14.15 14.04
N TRP A 101 -38.77 -14.63 13.95
CA TRP A 101 -38.43 -15.84 13.22
C TRP A 101 -38.51 -16.98 14.23
N ASP A 102 -39.16 -18.09 13.87
CA ASP A 102 -39.27 -19.28 14.70
C ASP A 102 -37.91 -19.64 15.28
N THR A 103 -37.76 -19.47 16.60
CA THR A 103 -36.49 -19.64 17.34
C THR A 103 -36.19 -21.12 17.64
N ASP A 104 -37.02 -22.04 17.14
CA ASP A 104 -37.02 -23.45 17.53
C ASP A 104 -36.12 -24.36 16.66
N ILE A 105 -35.33 -23.81 15.73
CA ILE A 105 -34.33 -24.59 14.99
C ILE A 105 -32.92 -24.09 15.32
N VAL A 106 -32.46 -24.42 16.53
CA VAL A 106 -31.03 -24.37 16.86
C VAL A 106 -30.44 -25.71 16.42
N LEU A 107 -29.93 -25.78 15.18
CA LEU A 107 -29.08 -26.91 14.79
C LEU A 107 -27.82 -26.86 15.67
N PRO A 108 -27.48 -27.92 16.42
CA PRO A 108 -26.26 -27.93 17.22
C PRO A 108 -25.06 -27.83 16.28
N TRP A 109 -24.08 -27.00 16.66
CA TRP A 109 -22.80 -26.94 15.99
C TRP A 109 -22.18 -28.35 15.95
N SER A 110 -21.79 -28.82 14.78
CA SER A 110 -21.12 -30.11 14.66
C SER A 110 -19.61 -29.94 14.84
N ASP A 111 -19.06 -30.58 15.88
CA ASP A 111 -17.62 -30.67 16.05
C ASP A 111 -17.00 -31.48 14.90
N THR A 112 -15.98 -30.92 14.26
CA THR A 112 -15.26 -31.60 13.18
C THR A 112 -14.14 -32.47 13.75
N THR A 113 -14.29 -33.79 13.66
CA THR A 113 -13.29 -34.77 14.13
C THR A 113 -12.28 -35.14 13.04
N TRP A 114 -10.99 -35.15 13.37
CA TRP A 114 -9.90 -35.50 12.44
C TRP A 114 -9.15 -36.76 12.89
N THR A 115 -8.98 -37.73 11.99
CA THR A 115 -8.16 -38.91 12.24
C THR A 115 -6.70 -38.63 11.90
N LEU A 116 -5.85 -38.48 12.92
CA LEU A 116 -4.43 -38.16 12.75
C LEU A 116 -3.56 -39.43 12.70
N THR A 117 -3.16 -39.83 11.50
CA THR A 117 -2.18 -40.91 11.29
C THR A 117 -0.79 -40.52 11.79
N SER A 118 0.10 -41.49 12.00
CA SER A 118 1.49 -41.23 12.41
C SER A 118 2.23 -40.30 11.45
N GLN A 119 2.03 -40.47 10.14
CA GLN A 119 2.61 -39.61 9.10
C GLN A 119 2.11 -38.16 9.20
N ILE A 120 0.80 -37.96 9.43
CA ILE A 120 0.22 -36.62 9.61
C ILE A 120 0.79 -35.97 10.87
N ARG A 121 0.91 -36.71 11.97
CA ARG A 121 1.49 -36.19 13.23
C ARG A 121 2.93 -35.72 13.06
N VAL A 122 3.76 -36.47 12.35
CA VAL A 122 5.14 -36.04 12.03
C VAL A 122 5.13 -34.79 11.16
N SER A 123 4.26 -34.74 10.15
CA SER A 123 4.13 -33.58 9.25
C SER A 123 3.69 -32.32 10.00
N ILE A 124 2.78 -32.44 10.97
CA ILE A 124 2.36 -31.34 11.85
C ILE A 124 3.56 -30.82 12.65
N ARG A 125 4.35 -31.70 13.28
CA ARG A 125 5.54 -31.27 14.04
C ARG A 125 6.56 -30.54 13.17
N LEU A 126 6.82 -31.03 11.96
CA LEU A 126 7.72 -30.35 11.02
C LEU A 126 7.15 -29.00 10.57
N ALA A 127 5.84 -28.92 10.36
CA ALA A 127 5.17 -27.66 10.04
C ALA A 127 5.24 -26.67 11.21
N GLU A 128 5.08 -27.11 12.45
CA GLU A 128 5.23 -26.28 13.66
C GLU A 128 6.65 -25.72 13.80
N THR A 129 7.69 -26.53 13.60
CA THR A 129 9.08 -26.07 13.61
C THR A 129 9.31 -25.03 12.52
N ARG A 130 8.94 -25.34 11.27
CA ARG A 130 9.09 -24.40 10.15
C ARG A 130 8.31 -23.10 10.37
N LEU A 131 7.13 -23.18 10.97
CA LEU A 131 6.30 -22.02 11.29
C LEU A 131 6.97 -21.14 12.35
N SER A 132 7.52 -21.77 13.39
CA SER A 132 8.24 -21.08 14.45
C SER A 132 9.45 -20.33 13.89
N ASP A 133 10.23 -20.99 13.02
CA ASP A 133 11.37 -20.35 12.34
C ASP A 133 10.92 -19.16 11.49
N LEU A 134 9.84 -19.30 10.71
CA LEU A 134 9.30 -18.21 9.89
C LEU A 134 8.78 -17.04 10.71
N ILE A 135 8.19 -17.29 11.87
CA ILE A 135 7.74 -16.25 12.80
C ILE A 135 8.97 -15.52 13.37
N CYS A 136 9.95 -16.26 13.88
CA CYS A 136 11.17 -15.69 14.45
C CYS A 136 12.01 -14.91 13.42
N GLN A 137 11.93 -15.29 12.14
CA GLN A 137 12.63 -14.60 11.06
C GLN A 137 11.98 -13.28 10.66
N ASN A 138 10.68 -13.11 10.89
CA ASN A 138 9.94 -11.96 10.40
C ASN A 138 9.73 -10.93 11.51
N ASP A 139 10.26 -9.73 11.30
CA ASP A 139 9.98 -8.56 12.13
C ASP A 139 8.84 -7.76 11.50
N CYS A 140 7.95 -7.21 12.32
CA CYS A 140 6.81 -6.41 11.91
C CYS A 140 6.71 -5.22 12.86
N GLN A 141 6.64 -4.01 12.33
CA GLN A 141 6.57 -2.78 13.12
C GLN A 141 5.50 -1.87 12.54
N ALA A 142 4.83 -1.12 13.42
CA ALA A 142 3.81 -0.16 13.04
C ALA A 142 4.23 1.26 13.44
N LEU A 143 4.00 2.21 12.54
CA LEU A 143 4.18 3.64 12.74
C LEU A 143 2.82 4.33 12.55
N GLU A 144 2.32 4.93 13.63
CA GLU A 144 1.17 5.85 13.58
C GLU A 144 1.69 7.29 13.57
N PHE A 145 1.93 7.81 12.38
CA PHE A 145 2.38 9.19 12.20
C PHE A 145 1.21 10.16 12.37
N LYS A 146 1.29 11.04 13.38
CA LYS A 146 0.24 12.00 13.73
C LYS A 146 0.56 13.45 13.37
N GLY A 147 1.72 13.71 12.76
CA GLY A 147 2.16 15.08 12.47
C GLY A 147 1.30 15.79 11.41
N TYR A 148 0.86 15.05 10.40
CA TYR A 148 -0.05 15.51 9.36
C TYR A 148 -0.58 14.32 8.54
N GLY A 149 -1.55 14.58 7.66
CA GLY A 149 -2.07 13.58 6.73
C GLY A 149 -2.46 14.18 5.39
N LYS A 150 -3.48 13.59 4.77
CA LYS A 150 -4.00 13.97 3.46
C LYS A 150 -4.20 15.47 3.32
N ASN A 151 -4.82 16.13 4.30
CA ASN A 151 -5.22 17.54 4.20
C ASN A 151 -4.00 18.45 3.97
N PHE A 152 -2.96 18.29 4.79
CA PHE A 152 -1.69 19.00 4.67
C PHE A 152 -0.94 18.70 3.37
N ILE A 153 -0.96 17.43 2.92
CA ILE A 153 -0.24 17.06 1.70
C ILE A 153 -0.91 17.69 0.47
N THR A 154 -2.24 17.63 0.40
CA THR A 154 -3.00 18.24 -0.68
C THR A 154 -2.90 19.76 -0.69
N SER A 155 -2.81 20.39 0.49
CA SER A 155 -2.67 21.84 0.58
C SER A 155 -1.34 22.38 0.08
N HIS A 156 -0.30 21.56 0.04
CA HIS A 156 0.99 21.88 -0.57
C HIS A 156 1.09 21.37 -2.02
N GLN A 157 -0.06 21.07 -2.63
CA GLN A 157 -0.22 20.67 -4.03
C GLN A 157 0.51 19.37 -4.36
N PHE A 158 0.53 18.41 -3.44
CA PHE A 158 1.04 17.06 -3.68
C PHE A 158 -0.10 16.04 -3.74
N SER A 159 0.08 15.00 -4.57
CA SER A 159 -0.72 13.79 -4.46
C SER A 159 -0.33 13.05 -3.17
N PRO A 160 -1.27 12.75 -2.24
CA PRO A 160 -0.97 12.08 -0.99
C PRO A 160 -0.23 10.75 -1.17
N ASP A 161 -0.66 9.96 -2.15
CA ASP A 161 -0.08 8.66 -2.42
C ASP A 161 1.35 8.77 -2.97
N ALA A 162 1.56 9.66 -3.95
CA ALA A 162 2.88 9.90 -4.53
C ALA A 162 3.88 10.44 -3.49
N PHE A 163 3.41 11.34 -2.62
CA PHE A 163 4.22 11.91 -1.54
C PHE A 163 4.70 10.83 -0.56
N VAL A 164 3.80 9.97 -0.08
CA VAL A 164 4.16 8.87 0.84
C VAL A 164 5.06 7.84 0.15
N GLN A 165 4.85 7.59 -1.14
CA GLN A 165 5.70 6.70 -1.92
C GLN A 165 7.12 7.23 -2.08
N MET A 166 7.29 8.54 -2.30
CA MET A 166 8.60 9.18 -2.26
C MET A 166 9.21 9.16 -0.86
N ALA A 167 8.40 9.27 0.20
CA ALA A 167 8.87 9.12 1.57
C ALA A 167 9.49 7.74 1.83
N PHE A 168 8.92 6.67 1.30
CA PHE A 168 9.53 5.33 1.41
C PHE A 168 10.89 5.25 0.72
N GLN A 169 11.03 5.88 -0.46
CA GLN A 169 12.31 5.93 -1.18
C GLN A 169 13.35 6.74 -0.41
N ALA A 170 12.96 7.90 0.12
CA ALA A 170 13.83 8.74 0.92
C ALA A 170 14.25 8.06 2.23
N ALA A 171 13.33 7.38 2.93
CA ALA A 171 13.66 6.65 4.14
C ALA A 171 14.64 5.50 3.87
N TYR A 172 14.44 4.76 2.77
CA TYR A 172 15.34 3.69 2.38
C TYR A 172 16.73 4.23 2.04
N PHE A 173 16.78 5.32 1.25
CA PHE A 173 18.02 6.01 0.92
C PHE A 173 18.69 6.61 2.16
N GLY A 174 17.97 7.19 3.11
CA GLY A 174 18.56 7.72 4.34
C GLY A 174 19.14 6.64 5.24
N LEU A 175 18.48 5.48 5.32
CA LEU A 175 18.92 4.37 6.15
C LEU A 175 20.14 3.64 5.58
N TYR A 176 20.10 3.33 4.28
CA TYR A 176 21.12 2.51 3.63
C TYR A 176 22.10 3.32 2.79
N GLY A 177 21.70 4.48 2.27
CA GLY A 177 22.41 5.36 1.32
C GLY A 177 23.59 6.14 1.90
N THR A 178 23.52 6.59 3.15
CA THR A 178 24.47 7.57 3.72
C THR A 178 25.75 6.95 4.30
N SER A 179 25.81 5.62 4.43
CA SER A 179 26.97 4.93 4.99
C SER A 179 28.14 4.88 3.99
N ARG A 180 28.98 5.93 3.99
CA ARG A 180 30.17 6.14 3.13
C ARG A 180 31.15 4.97 3.11
N GLN A 181 31.17 4.13 4.14
CA GLN A 181 32.18 3.08 4.29
C GLN A 181 32.00 1.88 3.35
N LEU A 182 30.81 1.73 2.74
CA LEU A 182 30.53 0.72 1.72
C LEU A 182 30.36 1.31 0.32
N GLU A 183 30.67 2.59 0.12
CA GLU A 183 30.49 3.29 -1.15
C GLU A 183 31.52 2.85 -2.20
N MET A 184 32.74 2.50 -1.78
CA MET A 184 33.82 2.12 -2.70
C MET A 184 33.62 0.75 -3.34
N LEU A 185 33.09 -0.24 -2.62
CA LEU A 185 32.97 -1.61 -3.15
C LEU A 185 31.71 -1.79 -4.01
N THR A 186 30.59 -1.12 -3.66
CA THR A 186 29.33 -1.23 -4.41
C THR A 186 29.35 -0.41 -5.71
N LYS A 187 29.96 0.79 -5.74
CA LYS A 187 30.15 1.55 -6.99
C LYS A 187 30.99 0.80 -8.01
N LEU A 188 32.01 0.06 -7.55
CA LEU A 188 32.97 -0.61 -8.43
C LEU A 188 32.44 -1.89 -9.07
N ILE A 189 31.39 -2.49 -8.50
CA ILE A 189 30.87 -3.80 -8.95
C ILE A 189 29.54 -3.66 -9.70
N THR A 190 28.67 -2.70 -9.37
CA THR A 190 27.28 -2.74 -9.86
C THR A 190 26.77 -1.50 -10.59
N ASN A 191 27.45 -0.34 -10.57
CA ASN A 191 26.87 0.94 -11.04
C ASN A 191 25.45 1.22 -10.48
N LEU A 192 25.03 0.52 -9.42
CA LEU A 192 23.70 0.62 -8.86
C LEU A 192 23.71 1.73 -7.81
N GLU A 193 23.05 2.82 -8.18
CA GLU A 193 22.59 3.84 -7.26
C GLU A 193 21.74 3.15 -6.17
N ARG A 194 21.90 3.51 -4.89
CA ARG A 194 21.28 2.83 -3.71
C ARG A 194 19.75 2.96 -3.61
N THR A 195 19.06 3.01 -4.74
CA THR A 195 17.61 2.89 -4.89
C THR A 195 17.27 1.49 -5.36
N GLU A 196 16.44 0.79 -4.60
CA GLU A 196 16.12 -0.62 -4.88
C GLU A 196 14.79 -0.82 -5.57
N CYS A 197 14.64 -1.97 -6.21
CA CYS A 197 13.44 -2.33 -6.95
C CYS A 197 12.18 -2.24 -6.06
N THR A 198 11.27 -1.32 -6.42
CA THR A 198 10.02 -1.10 -5.71
C THR A 198 8.83 -1.60 -6.53
N TYR A 199 7.91 -2.28 -5.87
CA TYR A 199 6.64 -2.74 -6.42
C TYR A 199 5.47 -2.07 -5.70
N GLU A 200 4.57 -1.46 -6.47
CA GLU A 200 3.23 -1.10 -6.01
C GLU A 200 2.18 -1.65 -7.00
N PRO A 201 1.05 -2.21 -6.52
CA PRO A 201 -0.01 -2.68 -7.40
C PRO A 201 -0.90 -1.53 -7.91
N ALA A 202 -1.00 -1.36 -9.23
CA ALA A 202 -2.09 -0.64 -9.89
C ALA A 202 -3.25 -1.57 -10.21
N MET A 203 -4.49 -1.21 -9.90
CA MET A 203 -5.65 -2.01 -10.32
C MET A 203 -6.00 -1.73 -11.78
N THR A 204 -6.23 -2.79 -12.58
CA THR A 204 -6.65 -2.69 -13.99
C THR A 204 -8.13 -3.07 -14.16
N LYS A 205 -8.96 -2.83 -13.15
CA LYS A 205 -10.38 -3.22 -13.08
C LYS A 205 -11.28 -2.60 -14.16
N ALA A 206 -10.80 -1.61 -14.89
CA ALA A 206 -11.51 -1.05 -16.04
C ALA A 206 -11.59 -2.06 -17.21
N PHE A 207 -10.71 -3.06 -17.24
CA PHE A 207 -10.68 -4.10 -18.27
C PHE A 207 -11.42 -5.37 -17.82
N LEU A 208 -11.97 -6.11 -18.79
CA LEU A 208 -12.59 -7.42 -18.53
C LEU A 208 -11.56 -8.37 -17.90
N HIS A 209 -11.93 -9.00 -16.77
CA HIS A 209 -11.03 -9.83 -15.96
C HIS A 209 -9.75 -9.11 -15.49
N GLY A 210 -9.78 -7.77 -15.46
CA GLY A 210 -8.68 -6.94 -15.01
C GLY A 210 -8.24 -7.31 -13.59
N ARG A 211 -6.92 -7.47 -13.43
CA ARG A 211 -6.29 -7.76 -12.14
C ARG A 211 -5.47 -6.55 -11.67
N THR A 212 -4.15 -6.70 -11.69
CA THR A 212 -3.21 -5.64 -11.31
C THR A 212 -2.06 -5.53 -12.30
N GLU A 213 -1.58 -4.31 -12.54
CA GLU A 213 -0.27 -3.99 -13.09
C GLU A 213 0.70 -3.59 -11.95
N ALA A 214 2.01 -3.56 -12.20
CA ALA A 214 3.02 -3.05 -11.29
C ALA A 214 3.37 -1.60 -11.65
N ILE A 215 3.32 -0.72 -10.67
CA ILE A 215 3.92 0.61 -10.71
C ILE A 215 5.34 0.47 -10.17
N ARG A 216 6.33 0.77 -11.02
CA ARG A 216 7.74 0.82 -10.65
C ARG A 216 8.09 2.21 -10.14
N THR A 217 7.91 2.42 -8.83
CA THR A 217 8.08 3.74 -8.18
C THR A 217 9.46 4.36 -8.43
N VAL A 218 10.52 3.53 -8.54
CA VAL A 218 11.85 4.02 -8.86
C VAL A 218 11.91 4.41 -10.33
N GLN A 219 12.03 5.71 -10.56
CA GLN A 219 12.18 6.40 -11.84
C GLN A 219 13.34 7.40 -11.72
N PRO A 220 13.95 7.87 -12.83
CA PRO A 220 15.05 8.84 -12.79
C PRO A 220 14.79 10.04 -11.86
N GLU A 221 13.58 10.58 -11.88
CA GLU A 221 13.15 11.72 -11.07
C GLU A 221 13.10 11.39 -9.57
N SER A 222 12.71 10.16 -9.20
CA SER A 222 12.75 9.71 -7.80
C SER A 222 14.18 9.51 -7.29
N VAL A 223 15.09 9.11 -8.18
CA VAL A 223 16.50 8.94 -7.84
C VAL A 223 17.18 10.30 -7.71
N GLU A 224 16.90 11.23 -8.62
CA GLU A 224 17.32 12.63 -8.50
C GLU A 224 16.80 13.24 -7.20
N PHE A 225 15.52 13.09 -6.89
CA PHE A 225 14.92 13.56 -5.64
C PHE A 225 15.67 13.03 -4.41
N THR A 226 15.86 11.72 -4.29
CA THR A 226 16.54 11.15 -3.10
C THR A 226 17.97 11.65 -2.99
N LYS A 227 18.72 11.75 -4.09
CA LYS A 227 20.07 12.33 -4.07
C LYS A 227 20.08 13.79 -3.64
N THR A 228 19.23 14.62 -4.22
CA THR A 228 19.10 16.05 -3.90
C THR A 228 18.66 16.27 -2.45
N PHE A 229 17.78 15.42 -1.92
CA PHE A 229 17.31 15.56 -0.55
C PHE A 229 18.42 15.35 0.49
N PHE A 230 19.28 14.36 0.26
CA PHE A 230 20.36 13.95 1.17
C PHE A 230 21.73 14.59 0.87
N SER A 231 21.82 15.45 -0.13
CA SER A 231 22.96 16.35 -0.32
C SER A 231 22.71 17.69 0.40
N GLU A 232 23.52 18.71 0.09
CA GLU A 232 23.45 20.06 0.68
C GLU A 232 22.92 21.17 -0.27
N PRO A 233 21.81 20.97 -1.03
CA PRO A 233 21.18 22.02 -1.82
C PRO A 233 20.20 22.85 -0.98
N SER A 234 19.63 23.90 -1.59
CA SER A 234 18.63 24.73 -0.92
C SER A 234 17.34 23.95 -0.63
N ASN A 235 16.56 24.44 0.35
CA ASN A 235 15.27 23.82 0.70
C ASN A 235 14.28 23.85 -0.48
N GLU A 236 14.31 24.92 -1.28
CA GLU A 236 13.53 25.08 -2.50
C GLU A 236 13.88 23.98 -3.51
N GLU A 237 15.17 23.74 -3.76
CA GLU A 237 15.64 22.72 -4.70
C GLU A 237 15.20 21.32 -4.29
N LYS A 238 15.23 21.01 -2.98
CA LYS A 238 14.73 19.74 -2.44
C LYS A 238 13.25 19.53 -2.74
N ILE A 239 12.43 20.56 -2.55
CA ILE A 239 10.98 20.49 -2.78
C ILE A 239 10.64 20.47 -4.27
N ILE A 240 11.39 21.16 -5.12
CA ILE A 240 11.24 21.09 -6.58
C ILE A 240 11.52 19.65 -7.07
N ALA A 241 12.60 19.03 -6.61
CA ALA A 241 12.93 17.65 -6.96
C ALA A 241 11.84 16.68 -6.47
N LEU A 242 11.35 16.85 -5.24
CA LEU A 242 10.22 16.07 -4.70
C LEU A 242 8.96 16.22 -5.55
N ARG A 243 8.65 17.44 -6.01
CA ARG A 243 7.48 17.74 -6.85
C ARG A 243 7.56 17.02 -8.20
N ARG A 244 8.70 17.12 -8.90
CA ARG A 244 8.93 16.40 -10.16
C ARG A 244 8.77 14.90 -10.00
N ALA A 245 9.35 14.32 -8.94
CA ALA A 245 9.24 12.90 -8.65
C ALA A 245 7.78 12.48 -8.39
N CYS A 246 7.02 13.29 -7.64
CA CYS A 246 5.60 13.05 -7.41
C CYS A 246 4.76 13.13 -8.68
N GLU A 247 5.00 14.12 -9.55
CA GLU A 247 4.30 14.30 -10.82
C GLU A 247 4.54 13.11 -11.75
N ARG A 248 5.79 12.68 -11.90
CA ARG A 248 6.14 11.48 -12.67
C ARG A 248 5.44 10.24 -12.12
N ARG A 249 5.40 10.09 -10.79
CA ARG A 249 4.73 8.98 -10.11
C ARG A 249 3.22 8.95 -10.36
N VAL A 250 2.57 10.11 -10.35
CA VAL A 250 1.14 10.23 -10.70
C VAL A 250 0.90 9.83 -12.16
N ALA A 251 1.75 10.29 -13.09
CA ALA A 251 1.66 9.91 -14.49
C ALA A 251 1.84 8.40 -14.70
N LEU A 252 2.81 7.78 -14.00
CA LEU A 252 3.04 6.34 -14.06
C LEU A 252 1.84 5.54 -13.51
N THR A 253 1.24 6.00 -12.42
CA THR A 253 0.05 5.39 -11.83
C THR A 253 -1.10 5.35 -12.84
N LYS A 254 -1.32 6.46 -13.57
CA LYS A 254 -2.33 6.53 -14.65
C LYS A 254 -2.01 5.53 -15.77
N GLN A 255 -0.78 5.50 -16.26
CA GLN A 255 -0.33 4.57 -17.30
C GLN A 255 -0.57 3.11 -16.90
N CYS A 256 -0.11 2.70 -15.71
CA CYS A 256 -0.28 1.33 -15.22
C CYS A 256 -1.76 0.96 -15.01
N SER A 257 -2.60 1.89 -14.53
CA SER A 257 -4.06 1.65 -14.39
C SER A 257 -4.77 1.43 -15.73
N GLN A 258 -4.21 1.99 -16.81
CA GLN A 258 -4.67 1.81 -18.20
C GLN A 258 -4.03 0.57 -18.88
N GLY A 259 -3.30 -0.26 -18.14
CA GLY A 259 -2.64 -1.45 -18.69
C GLY A 259 -1.42 -1.14 -19.56
N LEU A 260 -0.85 0.07 -19.46
CA LEU A 260 0.34 0.49 -20.20
C LEU A 260 1.64 0.25 -19.42
N GLY A 261 1.61 -0.58 -18.37
CA GLY A 261 2.82 -0.99 -17.66
C GLY A 261 3.54 -2.13 -18.37
N GLN A 262 4.83 -2.28 -18.08
CA GLN A 262 5.69 -3.27 -18.73
C GLN A 262 5.59 -4.66 -18.09
N ASP A 263 5.35 -4.73 -16.78
CA ASP A 263 5.55 -5.94 -15.98
C ASP A 263 4.63 -7.09 -16.40
N ARG A 264 3.32 -6.85 -16.53
CA ARG A 264 2.40 -7.95 -16.93
C ARG A 264 2.60 -8.36 -18.38
N HIS A 265 2.98 -7.44 -19.26
CA HIS A 265 3.27 -7.76 -20.65
C HIS A 265 4.47 -8.71 -20.76
N ILE A 266 5.61 -8.35 -20.14
CA ILE A 266 6.82 -9.18 -20.18
C ILE A 266 6.58 -10.53 -19.47
N TYR A 267 5.85 -10.54 -18.35
CA TYR A 267 5.48 -11.78 -17.67
C TYR A 267 4.57 -12.69 -18.53
N ALA A 268 3.64 -12.12 -19.29
CA ALA A 268 2.81 -12.89 -20.21
C ALA A 268 3.66 -13.55 -21.31
N LEU A 269 4.64 -12.83 -21.87
CA LEU A 269 5.60 -13.40 -22.84
C LEU A 269 6.42 -14.54 -22.22
N TYR A 270 6.86 -14.39 -20.98
CA TYR A 270 7.57 -15.45 -20.25
C TYR A 270 6.70 -16.71 -20.08
N CYS A 271 5.44 -16.54 -19.65
CA CYS A 271 4.50 -17.65 -19.52
C CYS A 271 4.24 -18.36 -20.86
N LEU A 272 4.12 -17.60 -21.96
CA LEU A 272 3.94 -18.18 -23.30
C LEU A 272 5.17 -18.98 -23.74
N TYR A 273 6.38 -18.47 -23.50
CA TYR A 273 7.62 -19.20 -23.76
C TYR A 273 7.68 -20.51 -22.96
N GLN A 274 7.40 -20.48 -21.66
CA GLN A 274 7.40 -21.69 -20.85
C GLN A 274 6.35 -22.72 -21.30
N ARG A 275 5.17 -22.26 -21.73
CA ARG A 275 4.11 -23.11 -22.29
C ARG A 275 4.50 -23.75 -23.61
N GLN A 276 5.22 -23.02 -24.45
CA GLN A 276 5.78 -23.55 -25.68
C GLN A 276 6.78 -24.68 -25.38
N LEU A 277 7.64 -24.51 -24.37
CA LEU A 277 8.56 -25.57 -23.94
C LEU A 277 7.83 -26.80 -23.40
N SER A 278 6.74 -26.59 -22.65
CA SER A 278 5.93 -27.68 -22.11
C SER A 278 4.99 -28.33 -23.14
N GLY A 279 4.99 -27.88 -24.39
CA GLY A 279 4.09 -28.36 -25.44
C GLY A 279 2.61 -28.02 -25.23
N ASN A 280 2.27 -27.11 -24.30
CA ASN A 280 0.89 -26.73 -23.99
C ASN A 280 0.56 -25.34 -24.55
N LEU A 281 0.32 -25.27 -25.85
CA LEU A 281 0.01 -24.01 -26.57
C LEU A 281 -1.45 -23.54 -26.40
N LYS A 282 -2.34 -24.36 -25.85
CA LYS A 282 -3.76 -24.03 -25.61
C LYS A 282 -4.14 -24.30 -24.15
N PRO A 283 -3.64 -23.46 -23.22
CA PRO A 283 -3.86 -23.69 -21.81
C PRO A 283 -5.35 -23.52 -21.45
N LEU A 284 -5.90 -24.48 -20.72
CA LEU A 284 -7.16 -24.31 -20.02
C LEU A 284 -6.96 -23.40 -18.80
N PRO A 285 -8.00 -22.73 -18.29
CA PRO A 285 -7.91 -21.87 -17.11
C PRO A 285 -7.34 -22.57 -15.86
N ASP A 286 -7.57 -23.87 -15.75
CA ASP A 286 -7.12 -24.72 -14.64
C ASP A 286 -5.76 -25.38 -14.89
N ASP A 287 -5.16 -25.16 -16.05
CA ASP A 287 -3.86 -25.73 -16.34
C ASP A 287 -2.79 -25.13 -15.41
N PRO A 288 -1.91 -25.96 -14.83
CA PRO A 288 -0.86 -25.48 -13.96
C PRO A 288 0.05 -24.53 -14.74
N VAL A 289 0.49 -23.46 -14.07
CA VAL A 289 1.54 -22.60 -14.61
C VAL A 289 2.77 -23.48 -14.86
N PRO A 290 3.36 -23.46 -16.07
CA PRO A 290 4.50 -24.32 -16.35
C PRO A 290 5.65 -23.99 -15.40
N ASN A 291 6.15 -25.00 -14.69
CA ASN A 291 7.26 -24.82 -13.76
C ASN A 291 8.58 -24.71 -14.53
N ALA A 292 9.43 -23.75 -14.14
CA ALA A 292 10.74 -23.49 -14.76
C ALA A 292 11.74 -24.66 -14.63
N GLY A 293 11.40 -25.73 -13.89
CA GLY A 293 12.35 -26.77 -13.48
C GLY A 293 12.39 -28.04 -14.34
N THR A 294 11.51 -28.21 -15.35
CA THR A 294 11.28 -29.55 -15.93
C THR A 294 11.51 -29.70 -17.45
N THR A 295 12.02 -28.70 -18.16
CA THR A 295 12.32 -28.84 -19.59
C THR A 295 13.78 -28.51 -19.91
N ALA A 296 14.53 -29.56 -20.21
CA ALA A 296 15.89 -29.50 -20.69
C ALA A 296 15.97 -28.93 -22.12
N GLN A 297 17.12 -28.30 -22.44
CA GLN A 297 17.65 -27.97 -23.78
C GLN A 297 17.10 -26.80 -24.62
N ALA A 298 16.17 -25.95 -24.17
CA ALA A 298 15.91 -24.70 -24.90
C ALA A 298 16.69 -23.53 -24.32
N ALA A 299 17.45 -22.82 -25.15
CA ALA A 299 18.13 -21.59 -24.75
C ALA A 299 17.09 -20.55 -24.30
N LEU A 300 17.27 -20.03 -23.09
CA LEU A 300 16.44 -18.96 -22.54
C LEU A 300 16.60 -17.70 -23.41
N PRO A 301 15.52 -17.08 -23.90
CA PRO A 301 15.61 -15.83 -24.66
C PRO A 301 16.44 -14.79 -23.90
N SER A 302 17.23 -14.00 -24.63
CA SER A 302 18.17 -13.04 -24.04
C SER A 302 17.52 -12.07 -23.05
N ILE A 303 16.28 -11.63 -23.33
CA ILE A 303 15.50 -10.75 -22.44
C ILE A 303 15.24 -11.36 -21.05
N PHE A 304 15.11 -12.69 -20.95
CA PHE A 304 14.89 -13.39 -19.68
C PHE A 304 16.19 -13.87 -19.03
N ALA A 305 17.29 -13.88 -19.78
CA ALA A 305 18.65 -14.11 -19.25
C ALA A 305 19.30 -12.81 -18.75
N ASP A 306 18.74 -11.65 -19.06
CA ASP A 306 19.24 -10.35 -18.66
C ASP A 306 19.15 -10.16 -17.12
N PRO A 307 20.18 -9.60 -16.45
CA PRO A 307 20.12 -9.32 -15.02
C PRO A 307 18.94 -8.42 -14.60
N GLY A 308 18.47 -7.54 -15.49
CA GLY A 308 17.30 -6.70 -15.30
C GLY A 308 16.01 -7.50 -15.10
N TRP A 309 15.89 -8.69 -15.70
CA TRP A 309 14.75 -9.59 -15.45
C TRP A 309 14.75 -10.11 -14.00
N ASN A 310 15.91 -10.48 -13.47
CA ASN A 310 16.06 -10.91 -12.07
C ASN A 310 15.76 -9.76 -11.10
N LEU A 311 16.19 -8.53 -11.43
CA LEU A 311 15.86 -7.33 -10.64
C LEU A 311 14.36 -7.02 -10.68
N LEU A 312 13.72 -7.12 -11.85
CA LEU A 312 12.28 -6.87 -11.98
C LEU A 312 11.46 -7.86 -11.14
N THR A 313 11.87 -9.13 -11.11
CA THR A 313 11.17 -10.19 -10.37
C THR A 313 11.46 -10.17 -8.86
N THR A 314 12.50 -9.46 -8.43
CA THR A 314 12.88 -9.32 -7.02
C THR A 314 12.58 -7.91 -6.52
N SER A 315 11.45 -7.75 -5.81
CA SER A 315 11.06 -6.43 -5.27
C SER A 315 11.48 -6.31 -3.81
N ILE A 316 12.44 -5.41 -3.56
CA ILE A 316 12.94 -5.10 -2.22
C ILE A 316 11.90 -4.31 -1.44
N LEU A 317 11.30 -3.28 -2.02
CA LEU A 317 10.19 -2.55 -1.40
C LEU A 317 8.88 -2.98 -2.05
N SER A 318 8.05 -3.73 -1.32
CA SER A 318 6.69 -4.02 -1.77
C SER A 318 5.71 -3.19 -0.96
N THR A 319 4.88 -2.40 -1.63
CA THR A 319 3.94 -1.48 -0.97
C THR A 319 2.49 -1.83 -1.30
N ALA A 320 1.58 -1.56 -0.36
CA ALA A 320 0.16 -1.69 -0.60
C ALA A 320 -0.66 -0.64 0.16
N LEU A 321 -1.30 0.24 -0.61
CA LEU A 321 -2.25 1.22 -0.11
C LEU A 321 -3.52 0.53 0.42
N ARG A 322 -4.04 1.01 1.56
CA ARG A 322 -5.26 0.52 2.25
C ARG A 322 -5.15 -0.91 2.82
N LEU A 323 -3.94 -1.36 3.16
CA LEU A 323 -3.71 -2.63 3.86
C LEU A 323 -2.96 -2.43 5.17
N PHE A 324 -3.32 -3.21 6.18
CA PHE A 324 -2.73 -3.18 7.53
C PHE A 324 -1.42 -3.98 7.68
N GLY A 325 -0.95 -4.67 6.63
CA GLY A 325 0.36 -5.33 6.64
C GLY A 325 0.41 -6.64 5.85
N PHE A 326 1.61 -6.98 5.36
CA PHE A 326 1.92 -8.24 4.70
C PHE A 326 3.43 -8.47 4.77
N GLY A 327 3.86 -9.74 4.85
CA GLY A 327 5.28 -10.11 4.89
C GLY A 327 6.06 -9.71 3.64
N PRO A 328 7.39 -9.55 3.71
CA PRO A 328 8.22 -9.20 2.57
C PRO A 328 8.19 -10.28 1.50
N VAL A 329 8.30 -9.85 0.23
CA VAL A 329 8.28 -10.73 -0.95
C VAL A 329 9.67 -11.21 -1.37
N ALA A 330 10.71 -10.53 -0.90
CA ALA A 330 12.12 -10.91 -1.01
C ALA A 330 12.71 -11.20 0.37
N ALA A 331 13.79 -11.97 0.44
CA ALA A 331 14.43 -12.31 1.72
C ALA A 331 15.08 -11.06 2.37
N ASP A 332 15.58 -10.17 1.54
CA ASP A 332 16.22 -8.89 1.83
C ASP A 332 15.28 -7.70 1.55
N GLY A 333 13.96 -7.93 1.61
CA GLY A 333 12.95 -6.92 1.34
C GLY A 333 12.10 -6.48 2.53
N TYR A 334 11.27 -5.48 2.26
CA TYR A 334 10.21 -4.96 3.10
C TYR A 334 8.83 -5.22 2.47
N GLY A 335 7.87 -5.61 3.30
CA GLY A 335 6.44 -5.55 3.00
C GLY A 335 5.80 -4.39 3.76
N ILE A 336 5.31 -3.38 3.03
CA ILE A 336 4.85 -2.10 3.59
C ILE A 336 3.36 -1.91 3.27
N GLY A 337 2.51 -2.04 4.28
CA GLY A 337 1.10 -1.62 4.22
C GLY A 337 0.95 -0.19 4.75
N TYR A 338 0.14 0.64 4.11
CA TYR A 338 -0.10 2.00 4.60
C TYR A 338 -1.51 2.52 4.34
N ILE A 339 -1.97 3.41 5.20
CA ILE A 339 -3.25 4.11 5.14
C ILE A 339 -3.00 5.59 5.37
N ILE A 340 -3.40 6.41 4.41
CA ILE A 340 -3.35 7.87 4.53
C ILE A 340 -4.69 8.34 5.10
N LYS A 341 -4.67 8.86 6.33
CA LYS A 341 -5.82 9.47 7.01
C LYS A 341 -5.84 10.98 6.73
N GLU A 342 -6.87 11.68 7.16
CA GLU A 342 -6.99 13.13 7.00
C GLU A 342 -5.85 13.89 7.68
N ASN A 343 -5.58 13.54 8.95
CA ASN A 343 -4.58 14.19 9.81
C ASN A 343 -3.53 13.20 10.35
N GLY A 344 -3.24 12.13 9.62
CA GLY A 344 -2.23 11.16 10.00
C GLY A 344 -1.93 10.14 8.90
N ILE A 345 -0.90 9.33 9.11
CA ILE A 345 -0.50 8.25 8.21
C ILE A 345 -0.20 7.01 9.07
N SER A 346 -0.90 5.92 8.82
CA SER A 346 -0.61 4.62 9.43
C SER A 346 0.25 3.81 8.48
N ILE A 347 1.38 3.32 8.95
CA ILE A 347 2.30 2.47 8.18
C ILE A 347 2.59 1.22 8.99
N VAL A 348 2.56 0.06 8.34
CA VAL A 348 3.04 -1.20 8.89
C VAL A 348 4.10 -1.73 7.94
N ALA A 349 5.32 -1.86 8.44
CA ALA A 349 6.42 -2.45 7.70
C ALA A 349 6.76 -3.81 8.30
N SER A 350 7.10 -4.77 7.46
CA SER A 350 7.67 -6.04 7.87
C SER A 350 8.90 -6.37 7.06
N SER A 351 9.87 -7.05 7.66
CA SER A 351 11.11 -7.47 7.01
C SER A 351 11.62 -8.77 7.61
N ARG A 352 12.62 -9.39 6.98
CA ARG A 352 13.37 -10.48 7.61
C ARG A 352 14.70 -9.95 8.12
N HIS A 353 14.72 -9.56 9.40
CA HIS A 353 15.91 -9.07 10.11
C HIS A 353 16.60 -7.82 9.49
N LEU A 354 15.86 -6.91 8.85
CA LEU A 354 16.45 -5.69 8.22
C LEU A 354 16.43 -4.44 9.10
N GLN A 355 16.26 -4.57 10.42
CA GLN A 355 16.12 -3.41 11.34
C GLN A 355 14.84 -2.59 11.04
N THR A 356 13.68 -3.24 10.92
CA THR A 356 12.39 -2.62 10.53
C THR A 356 12.06 -1.37 11.35
N ARG A 357 12.35 -1.40 12.66
CA ARG A 357 12.15 -0.25 13.54
C ARG A 357 12.95 0.97 13.09
N ARG A 358 14.24 0.79 12.79
CA ARG A 358 15.13 1.88 12.35
C ARG A 358 14.70 2.44 11.00
N TYR A 359 14.17 1.61 10.11
CA TYR A 359 13.56 2.08 8.86
C TYR A 359 12.36 2.99 9.12
N LEU A 360 11.45 2.60 10.02
CA LEU A 360 10.31 3.43 10.38
C LEU A 360 10.71 4.71 11.13
N ASP A 361 11.73 4.67 11.99
CA ASP A 361 12.25 5.87 12.66
C ASP A 361 12.85 6.85 11.65
N THR A 362 13.55 6.34 10.63
CA THR A 362 14.11 7.15 9.52
C THR A 362 12.98 7.75 8.69
N LEU A 363 11.93 6.97 8.40
CA LEU A 363 10.75 7.45 7.68
C LEU A 363 10.00 8.54 8.45
N GLN A 364 9.81 8.37 9.76
CA GLN A 364 9.18 9.37 10.61
C GLN A 364 10.00 10.67 10.63
N SER A 365 11.33 10.56 10.75
CA SER A 365 12.24 11.71 10.73
C SER A 365 12.14 12.47 9.41
N TYR A 366 12.20 11.76 8.28
CA TYR A 366 12.00 12.35 6.95
C TYR A 366 10.65 13.09 6.83
N LEU A 367 9.55 12.47 7.29
CA LEU A 367 8.21 13.08 7.22
C LEU A 367 8.15 14.39 8.01
N LEU A 368 8.78 14.45 9.18
CA LEU A 368 8.85 15.67 10.00
C LEU A 368 9.74 16.74 9.36
N ASP A 369 10.88 16.36 8.78
CA ASP A 369 11.79 17.31 8.14
C ASP A 369 11.16 17.95 6.90
N VAL A 370 10.48 17.16 6.05
CA VAL A 370 9.76 17.71 4.89
C VAL A 370 8.63 18.64 5.32
N GLN A 371 7.92 18.34 6.42
CA GLN A 371 6.92 19.25 6.96
C GLN A 371 7.54 20.59 7.36
N ARG A 372 8.67 20.57 8.07
CA ARG A 372 9.39 21.78 8.47
C ARG A 372 9.80 22.60 7.25
N ILE A 373 10.36 21.96 6.23
CA ILE A 373 10.78 22.61 4.98
C ILE A 373 9.56 23.25 4.27
N LEU A 374 8.47 22.50 4.08
CA LEU A 374 7.28 23.00 3.40
C LEU A 374 6.66 24.19 4.12
N VAL A 375 6.55 24.14 5.46
CA VAL A 375 6.04 25.25 6.27
C VAL A 375 6.95 26.47 6.16
N GLN A 376 8.27 26.28 6.22
CA GLN A 376 9.23 27.39 6.09
C GLN A 376 9.11 28.08 4.73
N LEU A 377 9.07 27.30 3.63
CA LEU A 377 8.90 27.84 2.28
C LEU A 377 7.55 28.53 2.09
N TYR A 378 6.49 28.00 2.71
CA TYR A 378 5.18 28.63 2.67
C TYR A 378 5.19 29.99 3.38
N LEU A 379 5.82 30.08 4.56
CA LEU A 379 5.91 31.33 5.31
C LEU A 379 6.77 32.38 4.60
N SER A 380 7.90 31.98 4.01
CA SER A 380 8.75 32.90 3.24
C SER A 380 8.08 33.40 1.97
N ALA A 381 7.30 32.56 1.28
CA ALA A 381 6.53 32.97 0.12
C ALA A 381 5.31 33.86 0.46
N ASN A 382 4.84 33.83 1.71
CA ASN A 382 3.65 34.56 2.17
C ASN A 382 3.98 35.59 3.26
N GLU A 383 5.15 36.24 3.18
CA GLU A 383 5.50 37.32 4.10
C GLU A 383 4.43 38.41 4.07
N ARG A 384 3.97 38.81 5.27
CA ARG A 384 3.05 39.94 5.37
C ARG A 384 3.81 41.21 5.01
N PRO A 385 3.30 42.05 4.10
CA PRO A 385 4.00 43.27 3.74
C PRO A 385 4.18 44.14 4.99
N ALA A 386 5.38 44.67 5.19
CA ALA A 386 5.68 45.46 6.37
C ALA A 386 4.73 46.67 6.47
N PRO A 387 4.33 47.08 7.69
CA PRO A 387 3.62 48.33 7.88
C PRO A 387 4.43 49.49 7.28
N PHE A 388 3.75 50.46 6.67
CA PHE A 388 4.40 51.63 6.09
C PHE A 388 3.95 52.91 6.81
N LEU A 389 4.83 53.91 6.82
CA LEU A 389 4.49 55.26 7.27
C LEU A 389 3.86 56.02 6.10
N ASP A 390 2.66 56.55 6.31
CA ASP A 390 2.03 57.43 5.33
C ASP A 390 2.64 58.84 5.33
N HIS A 391 2.20 59.69 4.40
CA HIS A 391 2.64 61.08 4.29
C HIS A 391 2.30 61.94 5.52
N SER A 392 1.42 61.45 6.40
CA SER A 392 1.07 62.10 7.67
C SER A 392 1.83 61.52 8.87
N GLY A 393 2.78 60.60 8.65
CA GLY A 393 3.58 60.00 9.72
C GLY A 393 2.83 58.94 10.53
N ILE A 394 1.71 58.41 10.04
CA ILE A 394 0.94 57.36 10.70
C ILE A 394 1.38 55.99 10.17
N LEU A 395 1.71 55.08 11.07
CA LEU A 395 2.01 53.69 10.73
C LEU A 395 0.73 52.99 10.29
N ARG A 396 0.68 52.48 9.05
CA ARG A 396 -0.50 51.80 8.49
C ARG A 396 -0.20 50.36 8.14
N ASP A 397 -1.19 49.51 8.36
CA ASP A 397 -1.19 48.13 7.89
C ASP A 397 -1.23 48.12 6.36
N SER A 398 -0.32 47.37 5.74
CA SER A 398 -0.09 47.32 4.31
C SER A 398 -1.22 46.66 3.51
N LYS A 399 -2.04 45.81 4.15
CA LYS A 399 -3.14 45.07 3.51
C LYS A 399 -4.46 45.81 3.59
N THR A 400 -4.69 46.51 4.69
CA THR A 400 -5.97 47.17 5.02
C THR A 400 -5.90 48.69 4.94
N GLY A 401 -4.70 49.27 4.91
CA GLY A 401 -4.47 50.72 4.95
C GLY A 401 -4.91 51.37 6.28
N ARG A 402 -5.23 50.58 7.32
CA ARG A 402 -5.73 51.09 8.59
C ARG A 402 -4.58 51.55 9.50
N PRO A 403 -4.77 52.62 10.29
CA PRO A 403 -3.79 53.05 11.29
C PRO A 403 -3.51 51.95 12.31
N ILE A 404 -2.23 51.67 12.57
CA ILE A 404 -1.78 50.83 13.68
C ILE A 404 -1.52 51.76 14.86
N ASN A 405 -2.56 52.05 15.64
CA ASN A 405 -2.42 52.92 16.81
C ASN A 405 -1.82 52.12 17.96
N GLY A 406 -0.58 52.46 18.33
CA GLY A 406 0.05 51.98 19.57
C GLY A 406 -0.53 52.71 20.78
N SER A 407 -1.65 52.24 21.32
CA SER A 407 -2.10 52.61 22.68
C SER A 407 -3.01 51.52 23.23
N GLY A 408 -2.59 50.91 24.34
CA GLY A 408 -3.20 49.75 24.95
C GLY A 408 -4.69 49.92 25.28
N SER A 409 -5.43 48.85 25.00
CA SER A 409 -6.57 48.45 25.80
C SER A 409 -6.44 46.94 26.01
N ASP A 410 -6.29 46.61 27.28
CA ASP A 410 -6.36 45.28 27.85
C ASP A 410 -7.78 44.75 27.62
N ASP A 411 -7.96 43.93 26.58
CA ASP A 411 -9.11 43.04 26.47
C ASP A 411 -8.57 41.64 26.18
N GLY A 412 -8.61 40.81 27.21
CA GLY A 412 -7.99 39.50 27.26
C GLY A 412 -8.45 38.57 26.14
N ALA A 413 -7.49 38.20 25.30
CA ALA A 413 -7.53 36.96 24.53
C ALA A 413 -6.20 36.24 24.78
N SER A 414 -6.24 35.32 25.75
CA SER A 414 -5.20 34.34 26.03
C SER A 414 -4.54 33.82 24.76
N ASP A 415 -3.21 33.91 24.72
CA ASP A 415 -2.35 33.18 23.78
C ASP A 415 -2.62 31.67 23.90
N GLY A 416 -3.55 31.20 23.08
CA GLY A 416 -3.72 29.79 22.74
C GLY A 416 -3.04 29.53 21.40
N TYR A 417 -1.74 29.26 21.44
CA TYR A 417 -1.00 28.69 20.31
C TYR A 417 -1.39 27.23 20.10
N GLU A 418 -2.66 26.97 19.83
CA GLU A 418 -3.16 25.71 19.30
C GLU A 418 -4.48 26.04 18.57
N ASP A 419 -4.59 25.59 17.32
CA ASP A 419 -5.84 25.41 16.55
C ASP A 419 -6.28 26.45 15.48
N THR A 420 -5.49 27.47 15.13
CA THR A 420 -5.89 28.40 14.04
C THR A 420 -5.42 28.04 12.62
N MET A 421 -4.65 26.95 12.45
CA MET A 421 -4.31 26.45 11.11
C MET A 421 -5.50 25.81 10.37
N SER A 422 -6.61 25.51 11.05
CA SER A 422 -7.74 24.78 10.48
C SER A 422 -8.74 25.68 9.71
N GLN A 423 -8.90 26.95 10.09
CA GLN A 423 -9.94 27.81 9.49
C GLN A 423 -9.43 28.73 8.36
N SER A 424 -8.17 29.16 8.40
CA SER A 424 -7.60 30.02 7.34
C SER A 424 -7.30 29.25 6.04
N PHE A 425 -7.32 27.92 6.10
CA PHE A 425 -6.98 27.03 4.98
C PHE A 425 -8.09 26.95 3.91
N PHE A 426 -9.33 27.28 4.26
CA PHE A 426 -10.49 26.97 3.39
C PHE A 426 -10.88 28.07 2.39
N LEU A 427 -10.29 29.26 2.42
CA LEU A 427 -10.85 30.42 1.70
C LEU A 427 -10.04 31.00 0.54
N MET A 428 -8.97 30.37 0.06
CA MET A 428 -8.29 30.84 -1.16
C MET A 428 -7.89 29.70 -2.08
N SER A 429 -8.89 29.12 -2.75
CA SER A 429 -8.68 28.42 -4.03
C SER A 429 -8.64 29.47 -5.14
N ASN A 430 -7.46 29.97 -5.47
CA ASN A 430 -7.26 30.72 -6.72
C ASN A 430 -6.00 30.16 -7.42
N PRO A 431 -6.10 29.68 -8.66
CA PRO A 431 -4.98 29.07 -9.36
C PRO A 431 -4.21 30.15 -10.10
N ASN A 432 -3.13 30.65 -9.53
CA ASN A 432 -2.09 31.30 -10.32
C ASN A 432 -0.82 30.44 -10.25
N PRO A 433 -0.29 29.96 -11.39
CA PRO A 433 1.01 29.33 -11.42
C PRO A 433 2.05 30.44 -11.30
N ILE A 434 2.87 30.40 -10.26
CA ILE A 434 4.09 31.21 -10.20
C ILE A 434 5.25 30.24 -10.00
N ILE A 435 5.97 30.09 -11.13
CA ILE A 435 7.38 29.70 -11.39
C ILE A 435 7.99 28.65 -10.47
#